data_AF-A0A7D5GFU7-F1
#
_entry.id   AF-A0A7D5GFU7-F1
#
_cell.length_a   1.000
_cell.length_b   1.000
_cell.length_c   1.000
_cell.angle_alpha   90.00
_cell.angle_beta   90.00
_cell.angle_gamma   90.00
#
_symmetry.space_group_name_H-M   'P 1'
#
loop_
_entity.id
_entity.type
_entity.pdbx_description
1 polymer ?
#
loop_
_entity_poly.entity_id
_entity_poly.type
_entity_poly.pdbx_seq_one_letter_code
_entity_poly.pdbx_strand_id
1 'polypeptide(L)'
;MPFRLVGTVFTVATFPGLVVAAAIQDAVVDRAGVPTSLVGDGADAYEVDYDAVGSPRTALVVTFLPVLVCSAVAATLLAVAVRLLPFWTLGWWICSWLGLAVGSHAFPDPETASAIRRAFTAAEGPARTVGRTLVVTVRTSALLSLFRFDVLYAAVLYYAVAALLLPGTPDLGLPLLPFG
;
A
#
# COMPACT_ATOMS: atom_id res chain seq x y z
N MET A 1 -1.32 -21.58 -18.22
CA MET A 1 -1.48 -22.10 -16.85
C MET A 1 -0.46 -21.57 -15.82
N PRO A 2 0.87 -21.47 -16.07
CA PRO A 2 1.83 -21.10 -15.01
C PRO A 2 1.60 -19.70 -14.42
N PHE A 3 1.16 -18.73 -15.23
CA PHE A 3 0.87 -17.37 -14.76
C PHE A 3 -0.26 -17.29 -13.72
N ARG A 4 -1.25 -18.18 -13.76
CA ARG A 4 -2.34 -18.21 -12.76
C ARG A 4 -1.89 -18.76 -11.41
N LEU A 5 -0.98 -19.73 -11.43
CA LEU A 5 -0.41 -20.31 -10.20
C LEU A 5 0.44 -19.27 -9.46
N VAL A 6 1.31 -18.55 -10.17
CA VAL A 6 2.15 -17.49 -9.58
C VAL A 6 1.29 -16.38 -8.97
N GLY A 7 0.21 -15.98 -9.67
CA GLY A 7 -0.75 -15.01 -9.14
C GLY A 7 -1.39 -15.48 -7.83
N THR A 8 -1.88 -16.72 -7.80
CA THR A 8 -2.55 -17.30 -6.63
C THR A 8 -1.63 -17.41 -5.42
N VAL A 9 -0.40 -17.91 -5.62
CA VAL A 9 0.59 -18.03 -4.54
C VAL A 9 0.93 -16.66 -3.97
N PHE A 10 1.10 -15.66 -4.81
CA PHE A 10 1.36 -14.29 -4.36
C PHE A 10 0.19 -13.73 -3.55
N THR A 11 -1.05 -13.93 -4.01
CA THR A 11 -2.25 -13.47 -3.27
C THR A 11 -2.33 -14.13 -1.90
N VAL A 12 -2.13 -15.45 -1.81
CA VAL A 12 -2.12 -16.16 -0.52
C VAL A 12 -1.00 -15.66 0.38
N ALA A 13 0.21 -15.49 -0.17
CA ALA A 13 1.37 -15.02 0.59
C ALA A 13 1.22 -13.58 1.08
N THR A 14 0.49 -12.72 0.37
CA THR A 14 0.30 -11.31 0.76
C THR A 14 -1.05 -11.02 1.40
N PHE A 15 -1.89 -12.05 1.59
CA PHE A 15 -3.24 -11.92 2.11
C PHE A 15 -3.32 -11.18 3.46
N PRO A 16 -2.44 -11.42 4.46
CA PRO A 16 -2.49 -10.65 5.69
C PRO A 16 -2.23 -9.15 5.48
N GLY A 17 -1.37 -8.80 4.52
CA GLY A 17 -1.15 -7.42 4.12
C GLY A 17 -2.40 -6.78 3.51
N LEU A 18 -3.12 -7.54 2.68
CA LEU A 18 -4.40 -7.11 2.09
C LEU A 18 -5.45 -6.84 3.18
N VAL A 19 -5.56 -7.72 4.19
CA VAL A 19 -6.48 -7.54 5.32
C VAL A 19 -6.17 -6.25 6.10
N VAL A 20 -4.89 -6.01 6.39
CA VAL A 20 -4.47 -4.78 7.09
C VAL A 20 -4.74 -3.53 6.26
N ALA A 21 -4.43 -3.56 4.95
CA ALA A 21 -4.68 -2.44 4.05
C ALA A 21 -6.19 -2.14 3.93
N ALA A 22 -7.03 -3.17 3.80
CA ALA A 22 -8.48 -3.03 3.77
C ALA A 22 -9.03 -2.43 5.08
N ALA A 23 -8.57 -2.91 6.23
CA ALA A 23 -8.97 -2.37 7.53
C ALA A 23 -8.55 -0.90 7.71
N ILE A 24 -7.36 -0.51 7.22
CA ILE A 24 -6.91 0.88 7.22
C ILE A 24 -7.79 1.73 6.31
N GLN A 25 -8.09 1.26 5.09
CA GLN A 25 -8.96 1.95 4.15
C GLN A 25 -10.34 2.21 4.77
N ASP A 26 -10.96 1.17 5.32
CA ASP A 26 -12.27 1.24 5.97
C ASP A 26 -12.28 2.26 7.11
N ALA A 27 -11.29 2.18 8.02
CA ALA A 27 -11.15 3.13 9.12
C ALA A 27 -10.86 4.58 8.69
N VAL A 28 -10.33 4.80 7.50
CA VAL A 28 -10.14 6.15 6.93
C VAL A 28 -11.44 6.65 6.30
N VAL A 29 -12.14 5.80 5.54
CA VAL A 29 -13.41 6.10 4.86
C VAL A 29 -14.49 6.44 5.87
N ASP A 30 -14.65 5.62 6.92
CA ASP A 30 -15.58 5.84 8.03
C ASP A 30 -15.32 7.19 8.72
N ARG A 31 -14.06 7.45 9.10
CA ARG A 31 -13.67 8.75 9.71
C ARG A 31 -13.85 9.94 8.78
N ALA A 32 -13.77 9.73 7.47
CA ALA A 32 -14.00 10.78 6.48
C ALA A 32 -15.49 11.04 6.23
N GLY A 33 -16.38 10.24 6.83
CA GLY A 33 -17.83 10.33 6.64
C GLY A 33 -18.27 9.97 5.23
N VAL A 34 -17.50 9.14 4.52
CA VAL A 34 -17.84 8.69 3.17
C VAL A 34 -18.71 7.44 3.29
N PRO A 35 -19.93 7.43 2.70
CA PRO A 35 -20.79 6.26 2.70
C PRO A 35 -20.10 5.04 2.10
N THR A 36 -20.28 3.90 2.74
CA THR A 36 -19.91 2.59 2.20
C THR A 36 -21.20 1.81 1.88
N SER A 37 -21.18 1.07 0.77
CA SER A 37 -22.26 0.17 0.39
C SER A 37 -21.77 -1.27 0.41
N LEU A 38 -22.64 -2.18 0.85
CA LEU A 38 -22.37 -3.61 0.73
C LEU A 38 -22.54 -4.04 -0.73
N VAL A 39 -21.55 -4.73 -1.27
CA VAL A 39 -21.57 -5.24 -2.65
C VAL A 39 -21.70 -6.75 -2.60
N GLY A 40 -22.87 -7.23 -3.00
CA GLY A 40 -23.16 -8.66 -3.18
C GLY A 40 -24.10 -9.26 -2.14
N ASP A 41 -24.75 -10.36 -2.52
CA ASP A 41 -25.82 -11.05 -1.78
C ASP A 41 -25.34 -11.88 -0.56
N GLY A 42 -24.14 -11.61 0.00
CA GLY A 42 -23.70 -12.33 1.21
C GLY A 42 -22.20 -12.54 1.41
N ALA A 43 -21.33 -11.83 0.69
CA ALA A 43 -19.91 -11.74 1.04
C ALA A 43 -19.63 -10.30 1.50
N ASP A 44 -18.96 -10.14 2.64
CA ASP A 44 -18.61 -8.85 3.28
C ASP A 44 -17.61 -8.01 2.45
N ALA A 45 -17.91 -7.77 1.19
CA ALA A 45 -17.19 -6.86 0.32
C ALA A 45 -17.90 -5.50 0.38
N TYR A 46 -17.22 -4.50 0.93
CA TYR A 46 -17.67 -3.13 0.94
C TYR A 46 -17.13 -2.42 -0.30
N GLU A 47 -17.99 -1.82 -1.13
CA GLU A 47 -17.57 -0.75 -2.03
C GLU A 47 -17.55 0.55 -1.24
N VAL A 48 -16.48 1.31 -1.44
CA VAL A 48 -16.49 2.72 -1.05
C VAL A 48 -17.26 3.46 -2.13
N ASP A 49 -18.32 4.19 -1.75
CA ASP A 49 -19.04 5.06 -2.67
C ASP A 49 -18.17 6.30 -2.97
N TYR A 50 -17.29 6.14 -3.95
CA TYR A 50 -16.42 7.19 -4.44
C TYR A 50 -17.17 8.28 -5.22
N ASP A 51 -18.47 8.13 -5.50
CA ASP A 51 -19.31 9.18 -6.06
C ASP A 51 -19.79 10.14 -4.97
N ALA A 52 -19.91 9.68 -3.72
CA ALA A 52 -20.25 10.52 -2.56
C ALA A 52 -19.10 11.44 -2.10
N VAL A 53 -17.87 11.28 -2.64
CA VAL A 53 -16.70 12.12 -2.29
C VAL A 53 -16.82 13.50 -2.95
N GLY A 54 -17.56 14.40 -2.31
CA GLY A 54 -17.87 15.73 -2.86
C GLY A 54 -16.79 16.80 -2.69
N SER A 55 -15.74 16.57 -1.89
CA SER A 55 -14.73 17.59 -1.60
C SER A 55 -13.30 17.15 -2.00
N PRO A 56 -12.47 18.06 -2.56
CA PRO A 56 -11.06 17.78 -2.85
C PRO A 56 -10.28 17.27 -1.63
N ARG A 57 -10.56 17.83 -0.44
CA ARG A 57 -9.91 17.43 0.80
C ARG A 57 -10.25 15.99 1.16
N THR A 58 -11.53 15.61 1.08
CA THR A 58 -11.98 14.24 1.36
C THR A 58 -11.34 13.27 0.37
N ALA A 59 -11.31 13.61 -0.93
CA ALA A 59 -10.66 12.78 -1.94
C ALA A 59 -9.16 12.56 -1.64
N LEU A 60 -8.44 13.60 -1.20
CA LEU A 60 -7.04 13.46 -0.80
C LEU A 60 -6.87 12.57 0.42
N VAL A 61 -7.70 12.75 1.46
CA VAL A 61 -7.63 11.95 2.69
C VAL A 61 -7.88 10.48 2.38
N VAL A 62 -8.98 10.17 1.69
CA VAL A 62 -9.37 8.79 1.39
C VAL A 62 -8.40 8.11 0.41
N THR A 63 -7.68 8.86 -0.42
CA THR A 63 -6.67 8.30 -1.33
C THR A 63 -5.31 8.11 -0.65
N PHE A 64 -4.79 9.14 0.02
CA PHE A 64 -3.37 9.19 0.42
C PHE A 64 -3.14 8.82 1.87
N LEU A 65 -4.10 9.04 2.76
CA LEU A 65 -3.93 8.65 4.16
C LEU A 65 -3.73 7.13 4.32
N PRO A 66 -4.47 6.26 3.61
CA PRO A 66 -4.22 4.82 3.65
C PRO A 66 -2.81 4.45 3.20
N VAL A 67 -2.31 5.07 2.11
CA VAL A 67 -0.92 4.89 1.65
C VAL A 67 0.06 5.21 2.77
N LEU A 68 -0.06 6.39 3.38
CA LEU A 68 0.84 6.82 4.44
C LEU A 68 0.81 5.90 5.67
N VAL A 69 -0.39 5.48 6.09
CA VAL A 69 -0.56 4.59 7.24
C VAL A 69 -0.01 3.19 6.94
N CYS A 70 -0.32 2.61 5.78
CA CYS A 70 0.23 1.32 5.34
C CYS A 70 1.75 1.37 5.25
N SER A 71 2.33 2.42 4.66
CA SER A 71 3.78 2.62 4.58
C SER A 71 4.42 2.73 5.97
N ALA A 72 3.79 3.44 6.90
CA ALA A 72 4.29 3.57 8.28
C ALA A 72 4.24 2.25 9.05
N VAL A 73 3.16 1.48 8.90
CA VAL A 73 3.01 0.14 9.49
C VAL A 73 4.05 -0.81 8.91
N ALA A 74 4.20 -0.84 7.58
CA ALA A 74 5.21 -1.63 6.90
C ALA A 74 6.63 -1.28 7.38
N ALA A 75 6.98 0.01 7.40
CA ALA A 75 8.27 0.48 7.88
C ALA A 75 8.54 0.08 9.34
N THR A 76 7.53 0.17 10.21
CA THR A 76 7.64 -0.24 11.62
C THR A 76 7.89 -1.74 11.75
N LEU A 77 7.14 -2.56 11.03
CA LEU A 77 7.33 -4.02 11.02
C LEU A 77 8.73 -4.41 10.51
N LEU A 78 9.18 -3.77 9.43
CA LEU A 78 10.51 -3.99 8.87
C LEU A 78 11.61 -3.50 9.83
N ALA A 79 11.39 -2.41 10.56
CA ALA A 79 12.32 -1.92 11.57
C ALA A 79 12.46 -2.92 12.72
N VAL A 80 11.35 -3.46 13.21
CA VAL A 80 11.34 -4.55 14.20
C VAL A 80 12.06 -5.77 13.64
N ALA A 81 11.80 -6.14 12.38
CA ALA A 81 12.47 -7.27 11.74
C ALA A 81 14.00 -7.09 11.76
N VAL A 82 14.51 -5.96 11.26
CA VAL A 82 15.96 -5.65 11.24
C VAL A 82 16.58 -5.79 12.63
N ARG A 83 15.87 -5.40 13.70
CA ARG A 83 16.35 -5.53 15.09
C ARG A 83 16.32 -6.96 15.63
N LEU A 84 15.41 -7.80 15.14
CA LEU A 84 15.30 -9.21 15.53
C LEU A 84 16.31 -10.12 14.84
N LEU A 85 16.87 -9.70 13.70
CA LEU A 85 17.79 -10.49 12.88
C LEU A 85 18.89 -11.25 13.68
N PRO A 86 19.62 -10.63 14.64
CA PRO A 86 20.67 -11.33 15.38
C PRO A 86 20.17 -12.24 16.52
N PHE A 87 18.90 -12.15 16.93
CA PHE A 87 18.40 -12.81 18.15
C PHE A 87 17.32 -13.85 17.88
N TRP A 88 16.48 -13.64 16.86
CA TRP A 88 15.31 -14.48 16.63
C TRP A 88 14.94 -14.53 15.14
N THR A 89 15.49 -15.52 14.45
CA THR A 89 15.33 -15.70 12.99
C THR A 89 13.87 -15.86 12.57
N LEU A 90 13.06 -16.62 13.33
CA LEU A 90 11.64 -16.78 13.03
C LEU A 90 10.87 -15.46 13.18
N GLY A 91 11.16 -14.68 14.23
CA GLY A 91 10.57 -13.36 14.43
C GLY A 91 10.96 -12.37 13.32
N TRP A 92 12.22 -12.37 12.91
CA TRP A 92 12.68 -11.62 11.74
C TRP A 92 11.90 -12.00 10.48
N TRP A 93 11.72 -13.30 10.21
CA TRP A 93 10.96 -13.79 9.06
C TRP A 93 9.51 -13.32 9.08
N ILE A 94 8.82 -13.47 10.22
CA ILE A 94 7.40 -13.09 10.37
C ILE A 94 7.24 -11.58 10.18
N CYS A 95 8.05 -10.76 10.84
CA CYS A 95 7.98 -9.30 10.73
C CYS A 95 8.35 -8.80 9.33
N SER A 96 9.37 -9.40 8.69
CA SER A 96 9.76 -9.07 7.32
C SER A 96 8.65 -9.41 6.34
N TRP A 97 8.12 -10.62 6.43
CA TRP A 97 7.02 -11.08 5.58
C TRP A 97 5.79 -10.19 5.71
N LEU A 98 5.35 -9.90 6.94
CA LEU A 98 4.18 -9.06 7.17
C LEU A 98 4.43 -7.61 6.73
N GLY A 99 5.60 -7.05 7.02
CA GLY A 99 5.97 -5.70 6.59
C GLY A 99 5.99 -5.54 5.07
N LEU A 100 6.56 -6.53 4.36
CA LEU A 100 6.55 -6.57 2.89
C LEU A 100 5.14 -6.75 2.34
N ALA A 101 4.32 -7.63 2.93
CA ALA A 101 2.94 -7.84 2.53
C ALA A 101 2.11 -6.56 2.67
N VAL A 102 2.17 -5.87 3.82
CA VAL A 102 1.48 -4.59 4.03
C VAL A 102 1.99 -3.53 3.05
N GLY A 103 3.31 -3.41 2.87
CA GLY A 103 3.92 -2.45 1.96
C GLY A 103 3.49 -2.66 0.49
N SER A 104 3.31 -3.92 0.08
CA SER A 104 2.84 -4.25 -1.29
C SER A 104 1.38 -3.88 -1.56
N HIS A 105 0.59 -3.62 -0.52
CA HIS A 105 -0.81 -3.20 -0.63
C HIS A 105 -1.01 -1.74 -0.19
N ALA A 106 0.07 -0.95 -0.13
CA ALA A 106 -0.01 0.45 0.28
C ALA A 106 -0.61 1.36 -0.81
N PHE A 107 -0.52 0.99 -2.09
CA PHE A 107 -0.97 1.85 -3.18
C PHE A 107 -2.49 1.75 -3.43
N PRO A 108 -3.14 2.87 -3.79
CA PRO A 108 -4.58 2.90 -3.99
C PRO A 108 -4.98 2.21 -5.29
N ASP A 109 -6.20 1.66 -5.31
CA ASP A 109 -6.79 1.05 -6.50
C ASP A 109 -7.06 2.09 -7.61
N PRO A 110 -6.95 1.73 -8.90
CA PRO A 110 -7.27 2.61 -10.03
C PRO A 110 -8.65 3.29 -10.00
N GLU A 111 -9.67 2.73 -9.35
CA GLU A 111 -10.99 3.35 -9.16
C GLU A 111 -10.90 4.64 -8.34
N THR A 112 -9.96 4.69 -7.39
CA THR A 112 -9.66 5.90 -6.60
C THR A 112 -9.28 7.08 -7.49
N ALA A 113 -8.61 6.83 -8.63
CA ALA A 113 -8.26 7.89 -9.58
C ALA A 113 -9.52 8.54 -10.20
N SER A 114 -10.60 7.79 -10.39
CA SER A 114 -11.86 8.34 -10.89
C SER A 114 -12.50 9.25 -9.85
N ALA A 115 -12.45 8.89 -8.57
CA ALA A 115 -12.91 9.71 -7.45
C ALA A 115 -12.17 11.06 -7.39
N ILE A 116 -10.83 11.03 -7.41
CA ILE A 116 -9.98 12.24 -7.43
C ILE A 116 -10.32 13.10 -8.63
N ARG A 117 -10.41 12.50 -9.82
CA ARG A 117 -10.74 13.25 -11.04
C ARG A 117 -12.06 13.99 -10.88
N ARG A 118 -13.12 13.34 -10.40
CA ARG A 118 -14.43 13.99 -10.20
C ARG A 118 -14.34 15.13 -9.19
N ALA A 119 -13.79 14.87 -8.01
CA ALA A 119 -13.65 15.86 -6.94
C ALA A 119 -12.87 17.11 -7.39
N PHE A 120 -11.88 16.96 -8.27
CA PHE A 120 -11.03 18.05 -8.74
C PHE A 120 -11.42 18.63 -10.11
N THR A 121 -12.40 18.05 -10.83
CA THR A 121 -12.83 18.58 -12.15
C THR A 121 -13.53 19.93 -12.00
N ALA A 122 -14.33 20.09 -10.95
CA ALA A 122 -15.01 21.34 -10.64
C ALA A 122 -14.09 22.41 -10.02
N ALA A 123 -12.90 22.02 -9.54
CA ALA A 123 -11.95 22.97 -8.96
C ALA A 123 -11.35 23.88 -10.05
N GLU A 124 -11.05 25.13 -9.71
CA GLU A 124 -10.35 26.08 -10.58
C GLU A 124 -8.90 26.29 -10.12
N GLY A 125 -8.06 26.80 -11.04
CA GLY A 125 -6.69 27.19 -10.71
C GLY A 125 -5.77 26.04 -10.26
N PRO A 126 -4.87 26.26 -9.29
CA PRO A 126 -3.85 25.30 -8.86
C PRO A 126 -4.41 23.95 -8.39
N ALA A 127 -5.59 23.94 -7.77
CA ALA A 127 -6.23 22.73 -7.28
C ALA A 127 -6.53 21.75 -8.43
N ARG A 128 -6.99 22.25 -9.59
CA ARG A 128 -7.23 21.42 -10.78
C ARG A 128 -5.95 20.74 -11.27
N THR A 129 -4.82 21.45 -11.25
CA THR A 129 -3.52 20.90 -11.62
C THR A 129 -3.09 19.80 -10.66
N VAL A 130 -3.22 20.04 -9.35
CA VAL A 130 -2.94 19.03 -8.31
C VAL A 130 -3.79 17.78 -8.56
N GLY A 131 -5.11 17.93 -8.73
CA GLY A 131 -6.00 16.80 -9.03
C GLY A 131 -5.57 15.99 -10.25
N ARG A 132 -5.20 16.66 -11.35
CA ARG A 132 -4.70 15.98 -12.57
C ARG A 132 -3.41 15.21 -12.31
N THR A 133 -2.44 15.81 -11.62
CA THR A 133 -1.19 15.14 -11.27
C THR A 133 -1.46 13.89 -10.44
N LEU A 134 -2.34 13.98 -9.44
CA LEU A 134 -2.66 12.84 -8.57
C LEU A 134 -3.37 11.72 -9.32
N VAL A 135 -4.30 12.04 -10.24
CA VAL A 135 -4.94 11.05 -11.12
C VAL A 135 -3.91 10.32 -11.96
N VAL A 136 -2.93 11.04 -12.52
CA VAL A 136 -1.82 10.44 -13.27
C VAL A 136 -1.00 9.56 -12.35
N THR A 137 -0.61 10.04 -11.16
CA THR A 137 0.16 9.26 -10.19
C THR A 137 -0.52 7.95 -9.82
N VAL A 138 -1.81 7.97 -9.45
CA VAL A 138 -2.58 6.75 -9.08
C VAL A 138 -2.70 5.79 -10.26
N ARG A 139 -2.97 6.29 -11.47
CA ARG A 139 -3.04 5.43 -12.66
C ARG A 139 -1.67 4.84 -13.01
N THR A 140 -0.61 5.62 -12.88
CA THR A 140 0.74 5.15 -13.11
C THR A 140 1.12 4.09 -12.06
N SER A 141 0.80 4.29 -10.77
CA SER A 141 1.04 3.24 -9.76
C SER A 141 0.25 1.97 -10.05
N ALA A 142 -1.02 2.09 -10.46
CA ALA A 142 -1.84 0.96 -10.87
C ALA A 142 -1.32 0.23 -12.13
N LEU A 143 -0.68 0.95 -13.07
CA LEU A 143 -0.01 0.32 -14.21
C LEU A 143 1.31 -0.34 -13.80
N LEU A 144 2.05 0.28 -12.88
CA LEU A 144 3.30 -0.25 -12.37
C LEU A 144 3.08 -1.49 -11.49
N SER A 145 1.95 -1.61 -10.80
CA SER A 145 1.59 -2.81 -10.03
C SER A 145 1.43 -4.05 -10.92
N LEU A 146 1.08 -3.89 -12.21
CA LEU A 146 1.12 -4.98 -13.20
C LEU A 146 2.52 -5.58 -13.35
N PHE A 147 3.55 -4.76 -13.15
CA PHE A 147 4.96 -5.16 -13.15
C PHE A 147 5.49 -5.47 -11.75
N ARG A 148 4.61 -5.67 -10.76
CA ARG A 148 4.96 -5.93 -9.35
C ARG A 148 5.78 -4.82 -8.70
N PHE A 149 5.57 -3.58 -9.13
CA PHE A 149 6.26 -2.42 -8.55
C PHE A 149 6.01 -2.29 -7.04
N ASP A 150 4.89 -2.76 -6.55
CA ASP A 150 4.54 -2.74 -5.12
C ASP A 150 5.50 -3.61 -4.29
N VAL A 151 6.00 -4.70 -4.87
CA VAL A 151 7.05 -5.55 -4.28
C VAL A 151 8.38 -4.81 -4.29
N LEU A 152 8.70 -4.13 -5.39
CA LEU A 152 9.92 -3.31 -5.48
C LEU A 152 9.87 -2.17 -4.45
N TYR A 153 8.74 -1.51 -4.29
CA TYR A 153 8.51 -0.48 -3.28
C TYR A 153 8.74 -1.03 -1.86
N ALA A 154 8.13 -2.17 -1.54
CA ALA A 154 8.32 -2.82 -0.24
C ALA A 154 9.79 -3.21 0.01
N ALA A 155 10.50 -3.69 -1.02
CA ALA A 155 11.93 -3.98 -0.94
C ALA A 155 12.77 -2.72 -0.71
N VAL A 156 12.52 -1.64 -1.47
CA VAL A 156 13.18 -0.33 -1.27
C VAL A 156 12.93 0.18 0.15
N LEU A 157 11.71 0.05 0.67
CA LEU A 157 11.37 0.42 2.03
C LEU A 157 12.17 -0.38 3.06
N TYR A 158 12.31 -1.70 2.86
CA TYR A 158 13.16 -2.54 3.72
C TYR A 158 14.62 -2.07 3.73
N TYR A 159 15.22 -1.82 2.56
CA TYR A 159 16.60 -1.35 2.48
C TYR A 159 16.78 0.03 3.10
N ALA A 160 15.81 0.94 2.92
CA ALA A 160 15.85 2.26 3.54
C ALA A 160 15.81 2.17 5.08
N VAL A 161 14.94 1.31 5.62
CA VAL A 161 14.85 1.06 7.07
C VAL A 161 16.14 0.42 7.60
N ALA A 162 16.68 -0.57 6.90
CA ALA A 162 17.94 -1.22 7.28
C ALA A 162 19.10 -0.22 7.30
N ALA A 163 19.24 0.61 6.26
CA ALA A 163 20.28 1.64 6.17
C ALA A 163 20.17 2.69 7.30
N LEU A 164 18.96 3.04 7.72
CA LEU A 164 18.73 3.97 8.82
C LEU A 164 19.10 3.38 10.19
N LEU A 165 18.82 2.09 10.40
CA LEU A 165 18.98 1.44 11.71
C LEU A 165 20.34 0.79 11.95
N LEU A 166 21.10 0.53 10.89
CA LEU A 166 22.42 -0.08 10.92
C LEU A 166 23.49 0.90 10.41
N PRO A 167 23.75 2.02 11.12
CA PRO A 167 24.74 3.00 10.68
C PRO A 167 26.13 2.36 10.66
N GLY A 168 26.77 2.33 9.48
CA GLY A 168 28.12 1.79 9.31
C GLY A 168 28.26 0.56 8.41
N THR A 169 27.34 0.28 7.48
CA THR A 169 27.54 -0.72 6.42
C THR A 169 27.91 -0.10 5.06
N PRO A 170 29.17 0.37 4.85
CA PRO A 170 29.75 0.56 3.54
C PRO A 170 30.59 -0.67 3.16
N ASP A 171 29.93 -1.78 2.84
CA ASP A 171 30.34 -2.70 1.77
C ASP A 171 29.24 -3.75 1.56
N LEU A 172 28.28 -3.46 0.67
CA LEU A 172 27.21 -4.39 0.30
C LEU A 172 27.71 -5.41 -0.72
N GLY A 173 28.72 -6.20 -0.35
CA GLY A 173 28.99 -7.49 -0.99
C GLY A 173 27.90 -8.49 -0.57
N LEU A 174 26.68 -8.30 -1.07
CA LEU A 174 25.48 -9.01 -0.61
C LEU A 174 25.63 -10.54 -0.68
N PRO A 175 25.17 -11.24 0.37
CA PRO A 175 23.91 -11.95 0.20
C PRO A 175 22.96 -11.65 1.37
N LEU A 176 22.15 -10.58 1.25
CA LEU A 176 21.05 -10.29 2.19
C LEU A 176 19.73 -11.00 1.82
N LEU A 177 19.84 -12.17 1.17
CA LEU A 177 18.74 -13.12 1.06
C LEU A 177 19.25 -14.44 1.65
N PRO A 178 18.56 -15.05 2.63
CA PRO A 178 18.97 -16.31 3.26
C PRO A 178 18.67 -17.53 2.37
N PHE A 179 18.74 -17.38 1.04
CA PHE A 179 18.52 -18.46 0.07
C PHE A 179 19.84 -19.07 -0.43
N GLY A 180 20.92 -18.95 0.35
CA GLY A 180 22.18 -19.67 0.17
C GLY A 180 22.35 -20.73 1.24
#